data_AF-A0AB35L630-F1
#
_entry.id   AF-A0AB35L630-F1
#
_cell.length_a   1.000
_cell.length_b   1.000
_cell.length_c   1.000
_cell.angle_alpha   90.00
_cell.angle_beta   90.00
_cell.angle_gamma   90.00
#
_symmetry.space_group_name_H-M   'P 1'
#
loop_
_entity.id
_entity.type
_entity.pdbx_description
1 polymer ?
#
loop_
_entity_poly.entity_id
_entity_poly.type
_entity_poly.pdbx_seq_one_letter_code
_entity_poly.pdbx_strand_id
1 'polypeptide(L)'
;MERWKVDLKSPELARIYDEYLHSQERSLIFYLSSVVLSKHANFPEEHQGTSIRASSDFDDDATSIRTIGQIHALIEDGRYDQLSRSFIVVSMVAALGDCFDGVRRLLQLDQQDIKKTVTVKERNRPDAIIKPAALKIAHLVNNTLNLNARICDHYSSRWINCIINLRHMFVHDKGLFNRDYKAHMINAWDSLEAGESITFNENQVDAILWFFNDHVRDFVSRLDEKLPPSPT
;
A
#
# COMPACT_ATOMS: atom_id res chain seq x y z
N MET A 1 -14.11 6.16 7.06
CA MET A 1 -12.85 5.80 7.77
C MET A 1 -12.81 6.26 9.24
N GLU A 2 -13.95 6.58 9.87
CA GLU A 2 -14.02 7.26 11.18
C GLU A 2 -13.24 6.62 12.33
N ARG A 3 -13.26 5.29 12.45
CA ARG A 3 -12.58 4.58 13.56
C ARG A 3 -11.07 4.80 13.64
N TRP A 4 -10.47 5.27 12.54
CA TRP A 4 -9.04 5.51 12.42
C TRP A 4 -8.66 6.95 12.70
N LYS A 5 -9.62 7.88 12.75
CA LYS A 5 -9.32 9.29 13.04
C LYS A 5 -8.66 9.45 14.41
N VAL A 6 -7.81 10.46 14.49
CA VAL A 6 -7.12 10.89 15.70
C VAL A 6 -7.20 12.40 15.78
N ASP A 7 -7.51 12.92 16.95
CA ASP A 7 -7.49 14.35 17.22
C ASP A 7 -6.04 14.80 17.43
N LEU A 8 -5.40 15.21 16.33
CA LEU A 8 -4.00 15.66 16.31
C LEU A 8 -3.93 17.17 16.60
N LYS A 9 -2.99 17.58 17.45
CA LYS A 9 -2.77 18.98 17.85
C LYS A 9 -2.09 19.79 16.75
N SER A 10 -1.17 19.16 16.01
CA SER A 10 -0.46 19.77 14.89
C SER A 10 -1.35 19.82 13.64
N PRO A 11 -1.74 21.01 13.14
CA PRO A 11 -2.63 21.12 11.98
C PRO A 11 -2.01 20.54 10.71
N GLU A 12 -0.69 20.68 10.54
CA GLU A 12 0.00 20.16 9.36
C GLU A 12 0.10 18.63 9.40
N LEU A 13 0.37 18.04 10.57
CA LEU A 13 0.34 16.59 10.73
C LEU A 13 -1.07 16.02 10.57
N ALA A 14 -2.08 16.72 11.11
CA ALA A 14 -3.50 16.39 10.91
C ALA A 14 -3.85 16.33 9.42
N ARG A 15 -3.48 17.35 8.65
CA ARG A 15 -3.70 17.38 7.20
C ARG A 15 -3.03 16.20 6.48
N ILE A 16 -1.77 15.90 6.80
CA ILE A 16 -1.04 14.76 6.21
C ILE A 16 -1.77 13.44 6.51
N TYR A 17 -2.24 13.26 7.75
CA TYR A 17 -2.93 12.05 8.16
C TYR A 17 -4.33 11.93 7.55
N ASP A 18 -5.07 13.03 7.44
CA ASP A 18 -6.38 13.07 6.78
C ASP A 18 -6.25 12.75 5.28
N GLU A 19 -5.23 13.26 4.59
CA GLU A 19 -4.93 12.91 3.20
C GLU A 19 -4.65 11.41 3.05
N TYR A 20 -3.88 10.82 3.99
CA TYR A 20 -3.66 9.38 4.04
C TYR A 20 -4.98 8.61 4.19
N LEU A 21 -5.80 8.94 5.19
CA LEU A 21 -7.09 8.27 5.44
C LEU A 21 -8.05 8.41 4.26
N HIS A 22 -8.09 9.59 3.63
CA HIS A 22 -8.91 9.84 2.46
C HIS A 22 -8.46 9.01 1.25
N SER A 23 -7.14 8.87 1.04
CA SER A 23 -6.59 8.02 -0.02
C SER A 23 -6.90 6.54 0.20
N GLN A 24 -6.79 6.07 1.46
CA GLN A 24 -7.20 4.72 1.86
C GLN A 24 -8.69 4.49 1.60
N GLU A 25 -9.56 5.44 1.99
CA GLU A 25 -11.01 5.36 1.79
C GLU A 25 -11.39 5.27 0.30
N ARG A 26 -10.81 6.13 -0.53
CA ARG A 26 -11.05 6.12 -1.98
C ARG A 26 -10.64 4.80 -2.62
N SER A 27 -9.48 4.27 -2.21
CA SER A 27 -8.98 2.97 -2.69
C SER A 27 -9.91 1.83 -2.28
N LEU A 28 -10.43 1.86 -1.05
CA LEU A 28 -11.38 0.88 -0.55
C LEU A 28 -12.73 0.96 -1.27
N ILE A 29 -13.26 2.16 -1.51
CA ILE A 29 -14.51 2.35 -2.27
C ILE A 29 -14.38 1.78 -3.67
N PHE A 30 -13.25 2.03 -4.35
CA PHE A 30 -12.99 1.47 -5.68
C PHE A 30 -12.94 -0.05 -5.66
N TYR A 31 -12.22 -0.63 -4.69
CA TYR A 31 -12.13 -2.09 -4.52
C TYR A 31 -13.51 -2.71 -4.27
N LEU A 32 -14.28 -2.18 -3.32
CA LEU A 32 -15.62 -2.67 -3.00
C LEU A 32 -16.57 -2.55 -4.20
N SER A 33 -16.49 -1.45 -4.96
CA SER A 33 -17.26 -1.27 -6.18
C SER A 33 -16.91 -2.34 -7.23
N SER A 34 -15.62 -2.63 -7.38
CA SER A 34 -15.13 -3.70 -8.27
C SER A 34 -15.59 -5.09 -7.80
N VAL A 35 -15.60 -5.37 -6.50
CA VAL A 35 -16.12 -6.63 -5.95
C VAL A 35 -17.62 -6.77 -6.19
N VAL A 36 -18.39 -5.69 -6.00
CA VAL A 36 -19.84 -5.68 -6.30
C VAL A 36 -20.07 -5.95 -7.79
N LEU A 37 -19.29 -5.32 -8.66
CA LEU A 37 -19.36 -5.58 -10.09
C LEU A 37 -19.07 -7.05 -10.39
N SER A 38 -17.98 -7.61 -9.86
CA SER A 38 -17.60 -9.01 -10.08
C SER A 38 -18.69 -10.00 -9.65
N LYS A 39 -19.35 -9.75 -8.51
CA LYS A 39 -20.37 -10.66 -7.95
C LYS A 39 -21.76 -10.52 -8.57
N HIS A 40 -22.09 -9.36 -9.14
CA HIS A 40 -23.45 -9.04 -9.54
C HIS A 40 -23.60 -8.55 -10.98
N ALA A 41 -22.51 -8.36 -11.72
CA ALA A 41 -22.60 -7.96 -13.10
C ALA A 41 -23.23 -9.08 -13.94
N ASN A 42 -24.28 -8.72 -14.65
CA ASN A 42 -24.80 -9.48 -15.77
C ASN A 42 -24.72 -8.58 -16.99
N PHE A 43 -23.86 -8.94 -17.95
CA PHE A 43 -23.68 -8.16 -19.18
C PHE A 43 -24.42 -8.86 -20.31
N PRO A 44 -25.54 -8.30 -20.82
CA PRO A 44 -26.22 -8.81 -21.99
C PRO A 44 -25.27 -9.02 -23.17
N GLU A 45 -25.44 -10.12 -23.92
CA GLU A 45 -24.57 -10.45 -25.07
C GLU A 45 -24.46 -9.29 -26.08
N GLU A 46 -25.57 -8.59 -26.31
CA GLU A 46 -25.66 -7.40 -27.17
C GLU A 46 -24.71 -6.26 -26.78
N HIS A 47 -24.27 -6.21 -25.52
CA HIS A 47 -23.35 -5.19 -25.03
C HIS A 47 -21.88 -5.64 -25.00
N GLN A 48 -21.56 -6.91 -25.25
CA GLN A 48 -20.18 -7.41 -25.13
C GLN A 48 -19.19 -6.72 -26.08
N GLY A 49 -19.65 -6.28 -27.26
CA GLY A 49 -18.85 -5.53 -28.23
C GLY A 49 -18.65 -4.05 -27.89
N THR A 50 -19.28 -3.53 -26.83
CA THR A 50 -19.18 -2.13 -26.44
C THR A 50 -17.75 -1.83 -26.00
N SER A 51 -17.13 -0.84 -26.64
CA SER A 51 -15.79 -0.39 -26.31
C SER A 51 -15.79 0.38 -24.99
N ILE A 52 -14.76 0.13 -24.19
CA ILE A 52 -14.48 0.82 -22.94
C ILE A 52 -13.16 1.56 -23.13
N ARG A 53 -13.17 2.87 -22.87
CA ARG A 53 -11.98 3.73 -22.94
C ARG A 53 -11.61 4.20 -21.54
N ALA A 54 -10.33 4.08 -21.20
CA ALA A 54 -9.81 4.63 -19.94
C ALA A 54 -9.71 6.17 -19.98
N SER A 55 -9.44 6.74 -21.16
CA SER A 55 -9.42 8.18 -21.40
C SER A 55 -9.71 8.47 -22.88
N SER A 56 -10.20 9.67 -23.17
CA SER A 56 -10.23 10.23 -24.52
C SER A 56 -8.86 10.72 -25.00
N ASP A 57 -7.91 10.87 -24.08
CA ASP A 57 -6.61 11.50 -24.32
C ASP A 57 -5.51 10.51 -24.75
N PHE A 58 -5.82 9.21 -24.77
CA PHE A 58 -4.90 8.14 -25.15
C PHE A 58 -5.54 7.26 -26.22
N ASP A 59 -4.70 6.69 -27.08
CA ASP A 59 -5.11 5.71 -28.06
C ASP A 59 -5.68 4.44 -27.38
N ASP A 60 -6.62 3.77 -28.05
CA ASP A 60 -7.31 2.58 -27.51
C ASP A 60 -6.33 1.44 -27.16
N ASP A 61 -5.16 1.41 -27.79
CA ASP A 61 -4.13 0.41 -27.55
C ASP A 61 -3.39 0.58 -26.22
N ALA A 62 -3.47 1.77 -25.60
CA ALA A 62 -2.92 2.07 -24.29
C ALA A 62 -3.62 1.31 -23.16
N THR A 63 -4.78 0.69 -23.42
CA THR A 63 -5.53 -0.12 -22.47
C THR A 63 -5.52 -1.60 -22.82
N SER A 64 -5.30 -2.45 -21.81
CA SER A 64 -5.29 -3.92 -21.98
C SER A 64 -6.69 -4.53 -21.96
N ILE A 65 -7.67 -3.83 -21.38
CA ILE A 65 -9.10 -4.21 -21.36
C ILE A 65 -9.85 -3.11 -22.12
N ARG A 66 -10.50 -3.50 -23.21
CA ARG A 66 -11.04 -2.60 -24.24
C ARG A 66 -12.53 -2.79 -24.50
N THR A 67 -13.13 -3.87 -24.02
CA THR A 67 -14.57 -4.16 -24.23
C THR A 67 -15.25 -4.70 -22.98
N ILE A 68 -16.58 -4.55 -22.92
CA ILE A 68 -17.40 -5.18 -21.87
C ILE A 68 -17.24 -6.70 -21.88
N GLY A 69 -17.16 -7.34 -23.05
CA GLY A 69 -16.94 -8.77 -23.16
C GLY A 69 -15.61 -9.24 -22.54
N GLN A 70 -14.55 -8.42 -22.63
CA GLN A 70 -13.28 -8.73 -21.95
C GLN A 70 -13.39 -8.61 -20.43
N ILE A 71 -14.13 -7.63 -19.91
CA ILE A 71 -14.43 -7.55 -18.47
C ILE A 71 -15.21 -8.78 -18.02
N HIS A 72 -16.25 -9.16 -18.77
CA HIS A 72 -17.05 -10.34 -18.47
C HIS A 72 -16.19 -11.61 -18.39
N ALA A 73 -15.33 -11.85 -19.39
CA ALA A 73 -14.42 -13.00 -19.39
C ALA A 73 -13.48 -13.02 -18.18
N LEU A 74 -12.95 -11.85 -17.76
CA LEU A 74 -12.10 -11.73 -16.57
C LEU A 74 -12.87 -11.98 -15.27
N ILE A 75 -14.16 -11.69 -15.22
CA ILE A 75 -15.02 -12.00 -14.07
C ILE A 75 -15.25 -13.50 -14.01
N GLU A 76 -15.61 -14.13 -15.13
CA GLU A 76 -15.86 -15.58 -15.20
C GLU A 76 -14.66 -16.43 -14.79
N ASP A 77 -13.44 -15.99 -15.13
CA ASP A 77 -12.20 -16.69 -14.76
C ASP A 77 -11.54 -16.19 -13.46
N GLY A 78 -12.15 -15.22 -12.77
CA GLY A 78 -11.68 -14.68 -11.49
C GLY A 78 -10.43 -13.79 -11.57
N ARG A 79 -9.89 -13.50 -12.77
CA ARG A 79 -8.76 -12.57 -12.92
C ARG A 79 -9.15 -11.12 -12.62
N TYR A 80 -10.43 -10.76 -12.78
CA TYR A 80 -10.94 -9.44 -12.42
C TYR A 80 -10.80 -9.18 -10.91
N ASP A 81 -11.14 -10.17 -10.08
CA ASP A 81 -10.97 -10.10 -8.63
C ASP A 81 -9.51 -9.92 -8.24
N GLN A 82 -8.61 -10.70 -8.83
CA GLN A 82 -7.17 -10.58 -8.54
C GLN A 82 -6.63 -9.22 -8.99
N LEU A 83 -7.05 -8.70 -10.15
CA LEU A 83 -6.68 -7.36 -10.60
C LEU A 83 -7.14 -6.28 -9.61
N SER A 84 -8.39 -6.38 -9.14
CA SER A 84 -8.96 -5.47 -8.14
C SER A 84 -8.19 -5.52 -6.81
N ARG A 85 -7.87 -6.72 -6.32
CA ARG A 85 -7.09 -6.92 -5.08
C ARG A 85 -5.66 -6.39 -5.20
N SER A 86 -5.00 -6.61 -6.33
CA SER A 86 -3.67 -6.06 -6.59
C SER A 86 -3.70 -4.54 -6.67
N PHE A 87 -4.71 -3.95 -7.31
CA PHE A 87 -4.85 -2.50 -7.42
C PHE A 87 -5.04 -1.82 -6.07
N ILE A 88 -5.89 -2.36 -5.19
CA ILE A 88 -6.04 -1.79 -3.84
C ILE A 88 -4.73 -1.90 -3.05
N VAL A 89 -3.99 -3.01 -3.12
CA VAL A 89 -2.69 -3.13 -2.42
C VAL A 89 -1.68 -2.10 -2.94
N VAL A 90 -1.59 -1.91 -4.26
CA VAL A 90 -0.74 -0.88 -4.87
C VAL A 90 -1.12 0.51 -4.34
N SER A 91 -2.41 0.81 -4.28
CA SER A 91 -2.94 2.11 -3.83
C SER A 91 -2.70 2.35 -2.34
N MET A 92 -2.88 1.32 -1.50
CA MET A 92 -2.61 1.39 -0.06
C MET A 92 -1.13 1.67 0.23
N VAL A 93 -0.22 1.06 -0.53
CA VAL A 93 1.23 1.31 -0.44
C VAL A 93 1.60 2.70 -0.94
N ALA A 94 0.95 3.19 -2.01
CA ALA A 94 1.16 4.56 -2.50
C ALA A 94 0.76 5.59 -1.43
N ALA A 95 -0.44 5.45 -0.84
CA ALA A 95 -0.91 6.31 0.24
C ALA A 95 0.04 6.30 1.45
N LEU A 96 0.57 5.12 1.83
CA LEU A 96 1.61 5.02 2.87
C LEU A 96 2.85 5.85 2.50
N GLY A 97 3.32 5.74 1.25
CA GLY A 97 4.44 6.53 0.73
C GLY A 97 4.20 8.04 0.83
N ASP A 98 3.04 8.50 0.37
CA ASP A 98 2.67 9.92 0.38
C ASP A 98 2.56 10.47 1.81
N CYS A 99 2.00 9.69 2.74
CA CYS A 99 1.94 10.04 4.15
C CYS A 99 3.33 10.30 4.73
N PHE A 100 4.28 9.38 4.52
CA PHE A 100 5.64 9.53 5.05
C PHE A 100 6.45 10.58 4.30
N ASP A 101 6.21 10.84 3.00
CA ASP A 101 6.78 12.01 2.34
C ASP A 101 6.23 13.33 2.92
N GLY A 102 4.95 13.36 3.28
CA GLY A 102 4.35 14.45 4.06
C GLY A 102 5.09 14.70 5.37
N VAL A 103 5.31 13.64 6.17
CA VAL A 103 6.08 13.71 7.42
C VAL A 103 7.52 14.18 7.19
N ARG A 104 8.17 13.70 6.13
CA ARG A 104 9.51 14.15 5.74
C ARG A 104 9.56 15.65 5.51
N ARG A 105 8.57 16.20 4.80
CA ARG A 105 8.48 17.64 4.50
C ARG A 105 8.19 18.46 5.77
N LEU A 106 7.24 18.01 6.59
CA LEU A 106 6.88 18.63 7.87
C LEU A 106 8.11 18.78 8.78
N LEU A 107 8.91 17.72 8.92
CA LEU A 107 10.09 17.70 9.78
C LEU A 107 11.38 18.17 9.10
N GLN A 108 11.30 18.57 7.83
CA GLN A 108 12.45 18.99 7.01
C GLN A 108 13.63 18.01 7.06
N LEU A 109 13.35 16.71 7.00
CA LEU A 109 14.38 15.67 7.14
C LEU A 109 15.35 15.68 5.94
N ASP A 110 16.64 15.52 6.23
CA ASP A 110 17.69 15.47 5.23
C ASP A 110 17.61 14.21 4.35
N GLN A 111 17.76 14.38 3.04
CA GLN A 111 17.64 13.29 2.08
C GLN A 111 18.78 12.25 2.21
N GLN A 112 19.97 12.65 2.62
CA GLN A 112 21.11 11.76 2.85
C GLN A 112 20.88 10.89 4.09
N ASP A 113 20.24 11.43 5.13
CA ASP A 113 19.87 10.64 6.30
C ASP A 113 18.85 9.55 5.95
N ILE A 114 17.88 9.87 5.08
CA ILE A 114 16.90 8.89 4.59
C ILE A 114 17.55 7.82 3.72
N LYS A 115 18.68 8.09 3.06
CA LYS A 115 19.38 7.08 2.25
C LYS A 115 20.09 6.02 3.08
N LYS A 116 20.40 6.30 4.36
CA LYS A 116 21.11 5.37 5.25
C LYS A 116 20.40 4.01 5.29
N THR A 117 21.20 2.96 5.46
CA THR A 117 20.69 1.59 5.53
C THR A 117 20.02 1.36 6.87
N VAL A 118 18.79 0.86 6.83
CA VAL A 118 18.08 0.38 8.02
C VAL A 118 18.03 -1.14 7.96
N THR A 119 18.58 -1.79 8.98
CA THR A 119 18.61 -3.25 9.09
C THR A 119 17.75 -3.68 10.27
N VAL A 120 16.78 -4.55 10.00
CA VAL A 120 15.90 -5.11 11.01
C VAL A 120 16.34 -6.55 11.31
N LYS A 121 16.64 -6.81 12.58
CA LYS A 121 17.16 -8.10 13.06
C LYS A 121 16.05 -8.90 13.71
N GLU A 122 15.94 -10.19 13.43
CA GLU A 122 14.94 -11.05 14.05
C GLU A 122 15.59 -12.38 14.46
N ARG A 123 15.24 -12.88 15.65
CA ARG A 123 15.79 -14.14 16.13
C ARG A 123 15.36 -15.26 15.18
N ASN A 124 16.32 -16.04 14.68
CA ASN A 124 16.11 -17.17 13.76
C ASN A 124 15.67 -16.81 12.33
N ARG A 125 15.91 -15.57 11.87
CA ARG A 125 15.72 -15.20 10.46
C ARG A 125 16.89 -14.35 9.95
N PRO A 126 17.20 -14.39 8.64
CA PRO A 126 18.18 -13.48 8.05
C PRO A 126 17.80 -12.02 8.30
N ASP A 127 18.79 -11.16 8.47
CA ASP A 127 18.61 -9.72 8.60
C ASP A 127 17.87 -9.15 7.39
N ALA A 128 16.84 -8.36 7.64
CA ALA A 128 16.08 -7.71 6.59
C ALA A 128 16.58 -6.28 6.38
N ILE A 129 17.03 -5.98 5.16
CA ILE A 129 17.36 -4.62 4.76
C ILE A 129 16.08 -3.89 4.33
N ILE A 130 15.77 -2.79 5.01
CA ILE A 130 14.67 -1.90 4.66
C ILE A 130 15.16 -0.94 3.57
N LYS A 131 14.64 -1.13 2.36
CA LYS A 131 14.92 -0.27 1.20
C LYS A 131 13.90 0.86 1.01
N PRO A 132 12.58 0.65 1.23
CA PRO A 132 11.57 1.66 0.95
C PRO A 132 11.73 2.96 1.75
N ALA A 133 11.65 4.09 1.06
CA ALA A 133 11.82 5.41 1.67
C ALA A 133 10.83 5.69 2.80
N ALA A 134 9.56 5.28 2.65
CA ALA A 134 8.53 5.47 3.68
C ALA A 134 8.93 4.89 5.04
N LEU A 135 9.41 3.63 5.05
CA LEU A 135 9.89 2.99 6.27
C LEU A 135 11.19 3.60 6.78
N LYS A 136 12.11 4.00 5.89
CA LYS A 136 13.33 4.70 6.32
C LYS A 136 13.03 6.04 7.00
N ILE A 137 12.06 6.79 6.49
CA ILE A 137 11.56 8.02 7.13
C ILE A 137 10.99 7.69 8.51
N ALA A 138 10.11 6.68 8.61
CA ALA A 138 9.54 6.25 9.88
C ALA A 138 10.63 5.92 10.91
N HIS A 139 11.63 5.12 10.54
CA HIS A 139 12.76 4.75 11.38
C HIS A 139 13.62 5.95 11.79
N LEU A 140 13.92 6.86 10.86
CA LEU A 140 14.67 8.07 11.14
C LEU A 140 13.96 8.93 12.19
N VAL A 141 12.68 9.22 11.99
CA VAL A 141 11.86 10.01 12.93
C VAL A 141 11.74 9.30 14.28
N ASN A 142 11.47 8.00 14.27
CA ASN A 142 11.36 7.19 15.48
C ASN A 142 12.63 7.27 16.34
N ASN A 143 13.80 7.18 15.71
CA ASN A 143 15.08 7.21 16.41
C ASN A 143 15.45 8.63 16.87
N THR A 144 15.19 9.64 16.05
CA THR A 144 15.50 11.04 16.40
C THR A 144 14.61 11.57 17.54
N LEU A 145 13.33 11.18 17.56
CA LEU A 145 12.36 11.69 18.53
C LEU A 145 12.00 10.69 19.64
N ASN A 146 12.61 9.50 19.63
CA ASN A 146 12.33 8.40 20.55
C ASN A 146 10.82 8.09 20.66
N LEU A 147 10.16 7.91 19.50
CA LEU A 147 8.71 7.69 19.46
C LEU A 147 8.30 6.33 20.03
N ASN A 148 9.16 5.32 19.86
CA ASN A 148 8.83 3.92 20.11
C ASN A 148 7.55 3.50 19.36
N ALA A 149 7.48 3.86 18.08
CA ALA A 149 6.34 3.62 17.21
C ALA A 149 6.33 2.18 16.71
N ARG A 150 5.17 1.53 16.77
CA ARG A 150 5.01 0.11 16.40
C ARG A 150 5.42 -0.18 14.96
N ILE A 151 5.28 0.79 14.05
CA ILE A 151 5.71 0.63 12.65
C ILE A 151 7.22 0.32 12.52
N CYS A 152 8.02 0.75 13.51
CA CYS A 152 9.47 0.54 13.57
C CYS A 152 9.87 -0.74 14.31
N ASP A 153 8.93 -1.48 14.89
CA ASP A 153 9.20 -2.77 15.52
C ASP A 153 9.67 -3.80 14.48
N HIS A 154 10.44 -4.79 14.94
CA HIS A 154 11.12 -5.71 14.06
C HIS A 154 10.16 -6.48 13.14
N TYR A 155 9.07 -6.99 13.72
CA TYR A 155 8.04 -7.71 12.96
C TYR A 155 7.32 -6.78 11.98
N SER A 156 6.81 -5.64 12.47
CA SER A 156 5.99 -4.72 11.68
C SER A 156 6.75 -4.08 10.53
N SER A 157 8.00 -3.68 10.76
CA SER A 157 8.88 -3.16 9.70
C SER A 157 9.11 -4.19 8.61
N ARG A 158 9.37 -5.45 8.99
CA ARG A 158 9.60 -6.54 8.03
C ARG A 158 8.32 -6.85 7.25
N TRP A 159 7.18 -6.87 7.92
CA TRP A 159 5.88 -7.13 7.32
C TRP A 159 5.50 -6.08 6.30
N ILE A 160 5.59 -4.79 6.67
CA ILE A 160 5.30 -3.70 5.75
C ILE A 160 6.30 -3.67 4.59
N ASN A 161 7.58 -3.94 4.85
CA ASN A 161 8.60 -4.05 3.80
C ASN A 161 8.27 -5.17 2.81
N CYS A 162 7.77 -6.32 3.27
CA CYS A 162 7.26 -7.38 2.42
C CYS A 162 6.15 -6.86 1.49
N ILE A 163 5.13 -6.18 2.03
CA ILE A 163 4.02 -5.65 1.21
C ILE A 163 4.48 -4.60 0.20
N ILE A 164 5.40 -3.70 0.58
CA ILE A 164 5.95 -2.71 -0.36
C ILE A 164 6.72 -3.40 -1.49
N ASN A 165 7.47 -4.47 -1.19
CA ASN A 165 8.17 -5.26 -2.20
C ASN A 165 7.21 -6.02 -3.12
N LEU A 166 6.10 -6.56 -2.60
CA LEU A 166 5.05 -7.15 -3.43
C LEU A 166 4.49 -6.10 -4.41
N ARG A 167 4.18 -4.89 -3.92
CA ARG A 167 3.77 -3.77 -4.78
C ARG A 167 4.81 -3.44 -5.85
N HIS A 168 6.10 -3.49 -5.51
CA HIS A 168 7.18 -3.26 -6.49
C HIS A 168 7.12 -4.30 -7.61
N MET A 169 6.99 -5.59 -7.27
CA MET A 169 6.88 -6.68 -8.25
C MET A 169 5.62 -6.58 -9.11
N PHE A 170 4.49 -6.10 -8.57
CA PHE A 170 3.31 -5.81 -9.40
C PHE A 170 3.56 -4.74 -10.46
N VAL A 171 4.22 -3.66 -10.07
CA VAL A 171 4.42 -2.51 -10.96
C VAL A 171 5.54 -2.74 -11.97
N HIS A 172 6.61 -3.43 -11.58
CA HIS A 172 7.83 -3.54 -12.39
C HIS A 172 8.07 -4.94 -12.96
N ASP A 173 7.57 -5.99 -12.29
CA ASP A 173 7.81 -7.40 -12.66
C ASP A 173 6.52 -8.09 -13.15
N LYS A 174 5.54 -7.32 -13.64
CA LYS A 174 4.27 -7.81 -14.20
C LYS A 174 3.46 -8.69 -13.24
N GLY A 175 3.63 -8.49 -11.92
CA GLY A 175 2.95 -9.30 -10.90
C GLY A 175 3.53 -10.71 -10.72
N LEU A 176 4.73 -10.97 -11.25
CA LEU A 176 5.45 -12.21 -11.06
C LEU A 176 6.45 -12.09 -9.92
N PHE A 177 6.62 -13.18 -9.17
CA PHE A 177 7.56 -13.22 -8.06
C PHE A 177 9.01 -13.23 -8.53
N ASN A 178 9.82 -12.34 -7.97
CA ASN A 178 11.25 -12.23 -8.21
C ASN A 178 12.04 -12.76 -7.00
N ARG A 179 12.94 -13.72 -7.25
CA ARG A 179 13.76 -14.40 -6.23
C ARG A 179 14.64 -13.44 -5.41
N ASP A 180 15.01 -12.29 -5.97
CA ASP A 180 15.80 -11.28 -5.26
C ASP A 180 15.08 -10.73 -4.02
N TYR A 181 13.74 -10.85 -3.97
CA TYR A 181 12.93 -10.43 -2.85
C TYR A 181 12.69 -11.53 -1.80
N LYS A 182 13.12 -12.79 -2.04
CA LYS A 182 12.83 -13.95 -1.17
C LYS A 182 13.20 -13.72 0.29
N ALA A 183 14.37 -13.13 0.57
CA ALA A 183 14.81 -12.84 1.95
C ALA A 183 13.91 -11.83 2.70
N HIS A 184 13.10 -11.08 1.95
CA HIS A 184 12.16 -10.08 2.47
C HIS A 184 10.72 -10.59 2.55
N MET A 185 10.43 -11.78 2.02
CA MET A 185 9.10 -12.37 2.08
C MET A 185 8.83 -13.00 3.44
N ILE A 186 7.55 -13.04 3.81
CA ILE A 186 7.08 -13.66 5.04
C ILE A 186 5.69 -14.28 4.83
N ASN A 187 5.30 -15.19 5.73
CA ASN A 187 3.99 -15.83 5.78
C ASN A 187 3.62 -16.48 4.42
N ALA A 188 2.46 -16.15 3.87
CA ALA A 188 1.93 -16.73 2.63
C ALA A 188 2.81 -16.47 1.39
N TRP A 189 3.76 -15.53 1.45
CA TRP A 189 4.63 -15.19 0.34
C TRP A 189 6.04 -15.77 0.47
N ASP A 190 6.38 -16.40 1.59
CA ASP A 190 7.69 -17.03 1.81
C ASP A 190 7.86 -18.31 0.97
N SER A 191 6.76 -18.99 0.62
CA SER A 191 6.78 -20.18 -0.22
C SER A 191 6.80 -19.89 -1.72
N LEU A 192 6.72 -18.62 -2.15
CA LEU A 192 6.67 -18.30 -3.58
C LEU A 192 8.00 -18.58 -4.29
N GLU A 193 7.91 -19.20 -5.46
CA GLU A 193 9.04 -19.49 -6.34
C GLU A 193 9.11 -18.52 -7.53
N ALA A 194 10.30 -18.37 -8.10
CA ALA A 194 10.55 -17.38 -9.14
C ALA A 194 9.62 -17.59 -10.35
N GLY A 195 8.96 -16.52 -10.80
CA GLY A 195 8.01 -16.55 -11.90
C GLY A 195 6.58 -16.96 -11.52
N GLU A 196 6.32 -17.35 -10.27
CA GLU A 196 4.96 -17.57 -9.80
C GLU A 196 4.16 -16.27 -9.75
N SER A 197 2.86 -16.35 -10.03
CA SER A 197 1.96 -15.19 -9.94
C SER A 197 1.71 -14.83 -8.49
N ILE A 198 1.91 -13.56 -8.16
CA ILE A 198 1.55 -13.03 -6.85
C ILE A 198 0.04 -12.88 -6.81
N THR A 199 -0.61 -13.46 -5.80
CA THR A 199 -2.06 -13.37 -5.61
C THR A 199 -2.38 -12.90 -4.20
N PHE A 200 -3.56 -12.30 -4.07
CA PHE A 200 -4.13 -11.92 -2.78
C PHE A 200 -5.51 -12.54 -2.62
N ASN A 201 -5.82 -13.00 -1.41
CA ASN A 201 -7.19 -13.31 -1.00
C ASN A 201 -7.81 -12.14 -0.23
N GLU A 202 -9.13 -12.21 0.01
CA GLU A 202 -9.88 -11.14 0.68
C GLU A 202 -9.33 -10.85 2.08
N ASN A 203 -9.03 -11.89 2.86
CA ASN A 203 -8.48 -11.75 4.22
C ASN A 203 -7.11 -11.08 4.23
N GLN A 204 -6.28 -11.29 3.20
CA GLN A 204 -4.97 -10.64 3.07
C GLN A 204 -5.13 -9.15 2.76
N VAL A 205 -6.07 -8.77 1.89
CA VAL A 205 -6.38 -7.36 1.62
C VAL A 205 -6.84 -6.66 2.90
N ASP A 206 -7.76 -7.27 3.64
CA ASP A 206 -8.23 -6.74 4.92
C ASP A 206 -7.09 -6.62 5.93
N ALA A 207 -6.27 -7.65 6.06
CA ALA A 207 -5.12 -7.63 6.96
C ALA A 207 -4.15 -6.49 6.61
N ILE A 208 -3.88 -6.24 5.33
CA ILE A 208 -3.05 -5.11 4.88
C ILE A 208 -3.66 -3.77 5.26
N LEU A 209 -4.95 -3.57 4.97
CA LEU A 209 -5.64 -2.33 5.31
C LEU A 209 -5.59 -2.07 6.83
N TRP A 210 -5.94 -3.07 7.62
CA TRP A 210 -5.93 -2.96 9.08
C TRP A 210 -4.53 -2.70 9.62
N PHE A 211 -3.53 -3.47 9.16
CA PHE A 211 -2.16 -3.37 9.63
C PHE A 211 -1.58 -1.99 9.31
N PHE A 212 -1.76 -1.49 8.08
CA PHE A 212 -1.26 -0.16 7.71
C PHE A 212 -1.91 0.95 8.54
N ASN A 213 -3.23 0.98 8.61
CA ASN A 213 -3.93 2.05 9.34
C ASN A 213 -3.59 2.05 10.82
N ASP A 214 -3.51 0.88 11.47
CA ASP A 214 -3.17 0.76 12.88
C ASP A 214 -1.75 1.27 13.20
N HIS A 215 -0.79 0.95 12.33
CA HIS A 215 0.62 1.34 12.53
C HIS A 215 0.87 2.82 12.17
N VAL A 216 0.23 3.34 11.12
CA VAL A 216 0.31 4.77 10.79
C VAL A 216 -0.37 5.59 11.88
N ARG A 217 -1.54 5.16 12.37
CA ARG A 217 -2.25 5.80 13.48
C ARG A 217 -1.38 5.91 14.73
N ASP A 218 -0.76 4.81 15.15
CA ASP A 218 0.17 4.79 16.29
C ASP A 218 1.33 5.75 16.08
N PHE A 219 1.95 5.72 14.89
CA PHE A 219 3.06 6.60 14.55
C PHE A 219 2.67 8.09 14.62
N VAL A 220 1.58 8.50 13.97
CA VAL A 220 1.19 9.93 13.94
C VAL A 220 0.75 10.42 15.32
N SER A 221 0.09 9.57 16.11
CA SER A 221 -0.31 9.93 17.48
C SER A 221 0.92 10.20 18.36
N ARG A 222 1.92 9.31 18.30
CA ARG A 222 3.19 9.48 19.04
C ARG A 222 4.00 10.67 18.54
N LEU A 223 4.00 10.91 17.23
CA LEU A 223 4.70 12.06 16.66
C LEU A 223 4.07 13.37 17.12
N ASP A 224 2.74 13.47 17.13
CA ASP A 224 2.01 14.66 17.57
C ASP A 224 2.35 15.05 19.01
N GLU A 225 2.54 14.08 19.89
CA GLU A 225 3.00 14.31 21.28
C GLU A 225 4.40 14.94 21.37
N LYS A 226 5.24 14.78 20.33
CA LYS A 226 6.59 15.35 20.27
C LYS A 226 6.67 16.67 19.53
N LEU A 227 5.64 17.02 18.76
CA LEU A 227 5.61 18.29 18.05
C LEU A 227 5.30 19.44 19.01
N PRO A 228 5.94 20.61 18.86
CA PRO A 228 5.57 21.77 19.64
C PRO A 228 4.12 22.16 19.34
N PRO A 229 3.36 22.65 20.33
CA PRO A 229 2.03 23.18 20.08
C PRO A 229 2.13 24.33 19.08
N SER A 230 1.18 24.40 18.14
CA SER A 230 1.16 25.48 17.16
C SER A 230 1.12 26.84 17.88
N PRO A 231 1.90 27.84 17.42
CA PRO A 231 1.75 29.19 17.91
C PRO A 231 0.32 29.66 17.60
N THR A 232 -0.45 29.91 18.65
CA THR A 232 -1.79 30.53 18.60
C THR A 232 -1.70 31.96 18.10
#